data_AF-A0A1G9RYE9-F1
#
_entry.id   AF-A0A1G9RYE9-F1
#
_cell.length_a   1.000
_cell.length_b   1.000
_cell.length_c   1.000
_cell.angle_alpha   90.00
_cell.angle_beta   90.00
_cell.angle_gamma   90.00
#
_symmetry.space_group_name_H-M   'P 1'
#
loop_
_entity.id
_entity.type
_entity.pdbx_description
1 polymer ?
#
loop_
_entity_poly.entity_id
_entity_poly.type
_entity_poly.pdbx_seq_one_letter_code
_entity_poly.pdbx_strand_id
1 'polypeptide(L)'
;MDYIIVILFSFITFGLLFKASKREKQWLGGFGALLGIIYLIGSQIVKWQSGFFNSSSGEGSEAVGNWIIPGFIILGIYLLLLINYRWIRFAWGQAPAVKWTLIFVEIVFSLFYIIAGYFLVFVLGVLYFPFAP
;
A
#
# COMPACT_ATOMS: atom_id res chain seq x y z
N MET A 1 0.92 -1.68 14.23
CA MET A 1 1.42 -1.15 12.94
C MET A 1 0.46 -1.44 11.80
N ASP A 2 -0.01 -2.67 11.65
CA ASP A 2 -0.95 -3.14 10.62
C ASP A 2 -2.26 -2.34 10.56
N TYR A 3 -2.87 -1.96 11.68
CA TYR A 3 -4.03 -1.04 11.66
C TYR A 3 -3.67 0.34 11.09
N ILE A 4 -2.49 0.87 11.42
CA ILE A 4 -2.03 2.17 10.90
C ILE A 4 -1.83 2.08 9.38
N ILE A 5 -1.22 1.00 8.89
CA ILE A 5 -1.06 0.73 7.46
C ILE A 5 -2.42 0.70 6.76
N VAL A 6 -3.39 -0.04 7.30
CA VAL A 6 -4.74 -0.14 6.69
C VAL A 6 -5.48 1.20 6.73
N ILE A 7 -5.36 1.96 7.82
CA ILE A 7 -5.99 3.29 7.94
C ILE A 7 -5.40 4.24 6.91
N LEU A 8 -4.06 4.34 6.81
CA LEU A 8 -3.39 5.17 5.82
C LEU A 8 -3.75 4.75 4.40
N PHE A 9 -3.70 3.45 4.11
CA PHE A 9 -4.11 2.89 2.83
C PHE A 9 -5.55 3.27 2.47
N SER A 10 -6.48 3.15 3.44
CA SER A 10 -7.89 3.48 3.24
C SER A 10 -8.10 4.97 2.99
N PHE A 11 -7.43 5.84 3.75
CA PHE A 11 -7.50 7.28 3.56
C PHE A 11 -6.95 7.72 2.19
N ILE A 12 -5.78 7.18 1.79
CA ILE A 12 -5.18 7.50 0.49
C ILE A 12 -6.09 6.99 -0.64
N THR A 13 -6.56 5.74 -0.56
CA THR A 13 -7.46 5.15 -1.56
C THR A 13 -8.76 5.96 -1.66
N PHE A 14 -9.35 6.36 -0.54
CA PHE A 14 -10.55 7.19 -0.51
C PHE A 14 -10.31 8.55 -1.16
N GLY A 15 -9.20 9.21 -0.84
CA GLY A 15 -8.80 10.48 -1.46
C GLY A 15 -8.65 10.39 -2.98
N LEU A 16 -7.96 9.34 -3.46
CA LEU A 16 -7.78 9.09 -4.90
C LEU A 16 -9.10 8.83 -5.63
N LEU A 17 -10.08 8.22 -4.95
CA LEU A 17 -11.38 7.87 -5.50
C LEU A 17 -12.44 8.97 -5.33
N PHE A 18 -12.20 10.06 -4.58
CA PHE A 18 -13.22 11.06 -4.24
C PHE A 18 -13.99 11.59 -5.46
N LYS A 19 -13.29 11.93 -6.54
CA LYS A 19 -13.84 12.38 -7.84
C LYS A 19 -13.89 11.28 -8.92
N ALA A 20 -13.88 10.00 -8.53
CA ALA A 20 -14.05 8.90 -9.47
C ALA A 20 -15.54 8.65 -9.77
N SER A 21 -15.83 8.05 -10.92
CA SER A 21 -17.20 7.64 -11.28
C SER A 21 -17.73 6.57 -10.34
N LYS A 22 -19.06 6.38 -10.28
CA LYS A 22 -19.68 5.33 -9.44
C LYS A 22 -19.11 3.93 -9.74
N ARG A 23 -18.91 3.63 -11.03
CA ARG A 23 -18.34 2.36 -11.47
C ARG A 23 -16.90 2.18 -11.00
N GLU A 24 -16.04 3.20 -11.15
CA GLU A 24 -14.67 3.12 -10.63
C GLU A 24 -14.61 3.01 -9.11
N LYS A 25 -15.46 3.73 -8.38
CA LYS A 25 -15.54 3.62 -6.92
C LYS A 25 -15.91 2.20 -6.50
N GLN A 26 -16.84 1.56 -7.19
CA GLN A 26 -17.23 0.17 -6.92
C GLN A 26 -16.11 -0.81 -7.25
N TRP A 27 -15.51 -0.73 -8.44
CA TRP A 27 -14.49 -1.69 -8.86
C TRP A 27 -13.15 -1.47 -8.16
N LEU A 28 -12.59 -0.26 -8.28
CA LEU A 28 -11.28 0.04 -7.71
C LEU A 28 -11.38 0.12 -6.18
N GLY A 29 -12.40 0.81 -5.65
CA GLY A 29 -12.60 0.91 -4.21
C GLY A 29 -12.99 -0.43 -3.58
N GLY A 30 -13.81 -1.24 -4.24
CA GLY A 30 -14.15 -2.59 -3.78
C GLY A 30 -12.93 -3.51 -3.76
N PHE A 31 -12.09 -3.48 -4.81
CA PHE A 31 -10.84 -4.24 -4.83
C PHE A 31 -9.85 -3.75 -3.77
N GLY A 32 -9.71 -2.44 -3.58
CA GLY A 32 -8.89 -1.86 -2.52
C GLY A 32 -9.38 -2.27 -1.13
N ALA A 33 -10.68 -2.20 -0.87
CA ALA A 33 -11.27 -2.63 0.40
C ALA A 33 -11.05 -4.12 0.65
N LEU A 34 -11.21 -4.97 -0.37
CA LEU A 34 -10.91 -6.40 -0.28
C LEU A 34 -9.46 -6.65 0.11
N LEU A 35 -8.50 -5.98 -0.54
CA LEU A 35 -7.08 -6.08 -0.21
C LEU A 35 -6.80 -5.67 1.24
N GLY A 36 -7.37 -4.54 1.69
CA GLY A 36 -7.22 -4.06 3.07
C GLY A 36 -7.79 -5.04 4.09
N ILE A 37 -8.95 -5.63 3.81
CA ILE A 37 -9.58 -6.65 4.67
C ILE A 37 -8.73 -7.92 4.73
N ILE A 38 -8.27 -8.44 3.58
CA ILE A 38 -7.41 -9.64 3.52
C ILE A 38 -6.12 -9.40 4.32
N TYR A 39 -5.49 -8.23 4.12
CA TYR A 39 -4.29 -7.85 4.85
C TYR A 39 -4.53 -7.84 6.36
N LEU A 40 -5.62 -7.21 6.81
CA LEU A 40 -5.95 -7.08 8.24
C LEU A 40 -6.27 -8.43 8.88
N ILE A 41 -7.14 -9.22 8.25
CA ILE A 41 -7.53 -10.55 8.74
C ILE A 41 -6.31 -11.47 8.78
N GLY A 42 -5.54 -11.53 7.69
CA GLY A 42 -4.32 -12.33 7.63
C GLY A 42 -3.30 -11.93 8.69
N SER A 43 -3.15 -10.63 8.96
CA SER A 43 -2.27 -10.15 10.03
C SER A 43 -2.70 -10.65 11.40
N GLN A 44 -4.02 -10.63 11.70
CA GLN A 44 -4.51 -11.15 12.99
C GLN A 44 -4.35 -12.66 13.10
N ILE A 45 -4.60 -13.41 12.01
CA ILE A 45 -4.40 -14.86 11.98
C ILE A 45 -2.94 -15.21 12.26
N VAL A 46 -2.00 -14.55 11.59
CA VAL A 46 -0.56 -14.82 11.75
C VAL A 46 -0.11 -14.50 13.17
N LYS A 47 -0.54 -13.36 13.73
CA LYS A 47 -0.23 -13.00 15.13
C LYS A 47 -0.77 -13.99 16.14
N TRP A 48 -1.97 -14.52 15.89
CA TRP A 48 -2.57 -15.54 16.74
C TRP A 48 -1.77 -16.86 16.68
N GLN A 49 -1.40 -17.28 15.47
CA GLN A 49 -0.65 -18.53 15.25
C GLN A 49 0.78 -18.47 15.75
N SER A 50 1.45 -17.32 15.62
CA SER A 50 2.85 -17.16 16.01
C SER A 50 3.04 -16.91 17.52
N GLY A 51 1.95 -16.87 18.29
CA GLY A 51 2.02 -16.56 19.72
C GLY A 51 2.46 -15.12 20.03
N PHE A 52 2.43 -14.23 19.03
CA PHE A 52 2.87 -12.82 19.13
C PHE A 52 2.24 -12.07 20.31
N PHE A 53 1.02 -12.45 20.70
CA PHE A 53 0.31 -11.84 21.84
C PHE A 53 0.73 -12.35 23.21
N ASN A 54 1.34 -13.54 23.29
CA ASN A 54 1.60 -14.25 24.55
C ASN A 54 3.06 -14.15 25.00
N SER A 55 3.99 -14.05 24.06
CA SER A 55 5.43 -13.90 24.33
C SER A 55 6.04 -12.97 23.30
N SER A 56 6.79 -11.95 23.75
CA SER A 56 7.59 -11.09 22.88
C SER A 56 8.85 -11.84 22.39
N SER A 57 8.67 -13.01 21.78
CA SER A 57 9.75 -13.79 21.18
C SER A 57 10.07 -13.25 19.79
N GLY A 58 11.36 -13.25 19.43
CA GLY A 58 11.82 -12.85 18.08
C GLY A 58 11.12 -13.64 16.97
N GLU A 59 10.90 -14.95 17.19
CA GLU A 59 10.19 -15.83 16.27
C GLU A 59 8.76 -15.37 15.96
N GLY A 60 8.03 -14.88 16.99
CA GLY A 60 6.68 -14.37 16.82
C GLY A 60 6.65 -13.10 15.96
N SER A 61 7.66 -12.24 16.12
CA SER A 61 7.84 -11.01 15.33
C SER A 61 8.20 -11.30 13.88
N GLU A 62 9.13 -12.22 13.63
CA GLU A 62 9.56 -12.60 12.29
C GLU A 62 8.42 -13.22 11.47
N ALA A 63 7.63 -14.11 12.09
CA ALA A 63 6.45 -14.70 11.46
C ALA A 63 5.44 -13.63 11.01
N VAL A 64 5.22 -12.61 11.84
CA VAL A 64 4.35 -11.47 11.52
C VAL A 64 4.97 -10.59 10.42
N GLY A 65 6.29 -10.37 10.45
CA GLY A 65 7.03 -9.66 9.42
C GLY A 65 6.90 -10.29 8.04
N ASN A 66 6.99 -11.62 7.97
CA ASN A 66 6.83 -12.40 6.74
C ASN A 66 5.45 -12.25 6.09
N TRP A 67 4.42 -11.86 6.86
CA TRP A 67 3.11 -11.51 6.32
C TRP A 67 2.98 -10.02 5.98
N ILE A 68 3.46 -9.16 6.89
CA ILE A 68 3.28 -7.72 6.80
C ILE A 68 4.05 -7.11 5.63
N ILE A 69 5.29 -7.55 5.37
CA ILE A 69 6.11 -6.98 4.30
C ILE A 69 5.51 -7.25 2.91
N PRO A 70 5.19 -8.51 2.51
CA PRO A 70 4.54 -8.76 1.23
C PRO A 70 3.19 -8.07 1.11
N GLY A 71 2.40 -8.07 2.20
CA GLY A 71 1.13 -7.37 2.25
C GLY A 71 1.26 -5.86 2.00
N PHE A 72 2.24 -5.22 2.64
CA PHE A 72 2.55 -3.81 2.43
C PHE A 72 2.97 -3.52 0.98
N ILE A 73 3.79 -4.38 0.38
CA ILE A 73 4.21 -4.27 -1.03
C ILE A 73 2.99 -4.35 -1.95
N ILE A 74 2.09 -5.32 -1.74
CA ILE A 74 0.87 -5.49 -2.56
C ILE A 74 -0.03 -4.25 -2.47
N LEU A 75 -0.28 -3.74 -1.25
CA LEU A 75 -1.05 -2.51 -1.04
C LEU A 75 -0.39 -1.30 -1.71
N GLY A 76 0.94 -1.21 -1.59
CA GLY A 76 1.75 -0.16 -2.20
C GLY A 76 1.70 -0.17 -3.73
N ILE A 77 1.78 -1.36 -4.35
CA ILE A 77 1.64 -1.54 -5.81
C ILE A 77 0.24 -1.15 -6.26
N TYR A 78 -0.80 -1.58 -5.54
CA TYR A 78 -2.17 -1.20 -5.86
C TYR A 78 -2.34 0.33 -5.85
N LEU A 79 -1.82 1.02 -4.82
CA LEU A 79 -1.85 2.48 -4.75
C LEU A 79 -1.09 3.12 -5.90
N LEU A 80 0.10 2.62 -6.24
CA LEU A 80 0.88 3.10 -7.38
C LEU A 80 0.08 3.01 -8.68
N LEU A 81 -0.53 1.85 -8.96
CA LEU A 81 -1.38 1.63 -10.12
C LEU A 81 -2.59 2.58 -10.11
N LEU A 82 -3.22 2.78 -8.96
CA LEU A 82 -4.36 3.69 -8.83
C LEU A 82 -3.97 5.15 -9.10
N ILE A 83 -2.83 5.59 -8.58
CA ILE A 83 -2.28 6.94 -8.83
C ILE A 83 -2.00 7.12 -10.31
N ASN A 84 -1.26 6.19 -10.92
CA ASN A 84 -0.92 6.18 -12.35
C ASN A 84 -2.19 6.27 -13.20
N TYR A 85 -3.16 5.38 -12.93
CA TYR A 85 -4.44 5.35 -13.64
C TYR A 85 -5.17 6.70 -13.59
N ARG A 86 -5.23 7.32 -12.41
CA ARG A 86 -5.93 8.61 -12.22
C ARG A 86 -5.22 9.75 -12.96
N TRP A 87 -3.90 9.83 -12.86
CA TRP A 87 -3.11 10.87 -13.50
C TRP A 87 -3.10 10.75 -15.01
N ILE A 88 -2.92 9.53 -15.55
CA ILE A 88 -2.96 9.27 -16.98
C ILE A 88 -4.36 9.60 -17.53
N ARG A 89 -5.42 9.16 -16.85
CA ARG A 89 -6.80 9.47 -17.27
C ARG A 89 -7.06 10.97 -17.30
N PHE A 90 -6.53 11.72 -16.33
CA PHE A 90 -6.62 13.17 -16.30
C PHE A 90 -5.84 13.81 -17.45
N ALA A 91 -4.59 13.38 -17.69
CA ALA A 91 -3.72 13.90 -18.75
C ALA A 91 -4.30 13.67 -20.16
N TRP A 92 -5.02 12.57 -20.37
CA TRP A 92 -5.67 12.26 -21.65
C TRP A 92 -6.74 13.26 -22.07
N GLY A 93 -7.32 14.02 -21.14
CA GLY A 93 -8.29 15.08 -21.43
C GLY A 93 -7.67 16.45 -21.74
N GLN A 94 -6.34 16.56 -21.74
CA GLN A 94 -5.63 17.84 -21.88
C GLN A 94 -5.02 18.04 -23.27
N ALA A 95 -4.66 19.28 -23.58
CA ALA A 95 -3.94 19.63 -24.80
C ALA A 95 -2.60 18.88 -24.91
N PRO A 96 -2.08 18.62 -26.13
CA PRO A 96 -0.93 17.73 -26.33
C PRO A 96 0.32 18.08 -25.50
N ALA A 97 0.70 19.36 -25.44
CA ALA A 97 1.87 19.79 -24.67
C ALA A 97 1.69 19.58 -23.14
N VAL A 98 0.50 19.87 -22.63
CA VAL A 98 0.15 19.69 -21.21
C VAL A 98 0.08 18.19 -20.87
N LYS A 99 -0.50 17.37 -21.76
CA LYS A 99 -0.57 15.91 -21.61
C LYS A 99 0.81 15.29 -21.37
N TRP A 100 1.78 15.59 -22.23
CA TRP A 100 3.13 15.04 -22.10
C TRP A 100 3.85 15.55 -20.85
N THR A 101 3.65 16.82 -20.49
CA THR A 101 4.19 17.38 -19.25
C THR A 101 3.64 16.66 -18.02
N LEU A 102 2.32 16.43 -17.96
CA LEU A 102 1.68 15.72 -16.85
C LEU A 102 2.12 14.27 -16.75
N ILE A 103 2.27 13.57 -17.89
CA ILE A 103 2.79 12.20 -17.92
C ILE A 103 4.24 12.16 -17.42
N PHE A 104 5.09 13.11 -17.83
CA PHE A 104 6.46 13.18 -17.34
C PHE A 104 6.52 13.40 -15.82
N VAL A 105 5.73 14.34 -15.30
CA VAL A 105 5.62 14.59 -13.85
C VAL A 105 5.13 13.36 -13.10
N GLU A 106 4.16 12.64 -13.67
CA GLU A 106 3.63 11.40 -13.10
C GLU A 106 4.73 10.32 -13.00
N ILE A 107 5.52 10.11 -14.05
CA ILE A 107 6.64 9.16 -14.03
C ILE A 107 7.65 9.53 -12.94
N VAL A 108 8.02 10.81 -12.84
CA VAL A 108 8.94 11.30 -11.80
C VAL A 108 8.37 11.07 -10.41
N PHE A 109 7.08 11.36 -10.20
CA PHE A 109 6.40 11.10 -8.93
C PHE A 109 6.36 9.61 -8.59
N SER A 110 6.08 8.74 -9.57
CA SER A 110 6.10 7.28 -9.44
C SER A 110 7.48 6.77 -9.03
N LEU A 111 8.58 7.34 -9.54
CA LEU A 111 9.94 7.02 -9.10
C LEU A 111 10.17 7.39 -7.62
N PHE A 112 9.79 8.60 -7.22
CA PHE A 112 9.88 9.01 -5.81
C PHE A 112 9.03 8.14 -4.90
N TYR A 113 7.84 7.74 -5.35
CA TYR A 113 6.96 6.83 -4.63
C TYR A 113 7.63 5.46 -4.41
N ILE A 114 8.27 4.89 -5.44
CA ILE A 114 8.99 3.62 -5.33
C ILE A 114 10.16 3.74 -4.35
N ILE A 115 10.94 4.83 -4.42
CA ILE A 115 12.04 5.09 -3.49
C ILE A 115 11.53 5.17 -2.04
N ALA A 116 10.49 5.97 -1.80
CA ALA A 116 9.88 6.11 -0.47
C ALA A 116 9.31 4.77 0.02
N GLY A 117 8.63 4.01 -0.86
CA GLY A 117 8.11 2.68 -0.57
C GLY A 117 9.22 1.70 -0.18
N TYR A 118 10.36 1.73 -0.88
CA TYR A 118 11.54 0.93 -0.54
C TYR A 118 12.09 1.27 0.85
N PHE A 119 12.22 2.56 1.18
CA PHE A 119 12.62 2.99 2.52
C PHE A 119 11.63 2.52 3.60
N LEU A 120 10.32 2.59 3.34
CA LEU A 120 9.31 2.10 4.30
C LEU A 120 9.38 0.58 4.48
N VAL A 121 9.62 -0.19 3.41
CA VAL A 121 9.85 -1.64 3.50
C VAL A 121 11.08 -1.93 4.34
N PHE A 122 12.17 -1.17 4.18
CA PHE A 122 13.36 -1.29 5.01
C PHE A 122 13.05 -1.03 6.50
N VAL A 123 12.31 0.04 6.81
CA VAL A 123 11.89 0.34 8.19
C VAL A 123 11.03 -0.79 8.76
N LEU A 124 10.08 -1.32 7.99
CA LEU A 124 9.29 -2.49 8.42
C LEU A 124 10.17 -3.72 8.64
N GLY A 125 11.17 -3.94 7.78
CA GLY A 125 12.18 -4.99 7.96
C GLY A 125 12.89 -4.87 9.32
N VAL A 126 13.38 -3.67 9.65
CA VAL A 126 14.01 -3.37 10.95
C VAL A 126 13.10 -3.59 12.14
N LEU A 127 11.80 -3.30 12.00
CA LEU A 127 10.85 -3.46 13.10
C LEU A 127 10.46 -4.91 13.36
N TYR A 128 10.43 -5.76 12.33
CA TYR A 128 9.94 -7.14 12.46
C TYR A 128 11.04 -8.19 12.54
N PHE A 129 12.21 -7.93 11.95
CA PHE A 129 13.34 -8.85 11.93
C PHE A 129 14.45 -8.26 12.81
N PRO A 130 14.66 -8.78 14.03
CA PRO A 130 15.72 -8.29 14.90
C PRO A 130 17.09 -8.54 14.25
N PHE A 131 17.92 -7.49 14.14
CA PHE A 131 19.23 -7.55 13.48
C PHE A 131 20.34 -8.16 14.38
N ALA A 132 20.00 -8.62 15.59
CA ALA A 132 20.91 -9.31 16.52
C ALA A 132 20.12 -10.28 17.43
N PRO A 133 20.73 -11.43 17.82
CA PRO A 133 20.16 -12.37 18.80
C PRO A 133 20.12 -11.80 20.23
#